data_AF-E8PL49-F1
#
_entry.id   AF-E8PL49-F1
#
_cell.length_a   1.000
_cell.length_b   1.000
_cell.length_c   1.000
_cell.angle_alpha   90.00
_cell.angle_beta   90.00
_cell.angle_gamma   90.00
#
_symmetry.space_group_name_H-M   'P 1'
#
loop_
_entity.id
_entity.type
_entity.pdbx_description
1 polymer ?
#
loop_
_entity_poly.entity_id
_entity_poly.type
_entity_poly.pdbx_seq_one_letter_code
_entity_poly.pdbx_strand_id
1 'polypeptide(L)'
;MLKPRKRPEVVKRIAEVYLENPFLGKALALGYKVLTDRRYPRFESLILSGRYGEAGVYALAMAKSPAVLKFGNWGPPKGGFRELSKVAEALVPQGDIGALEWAVRLKTEADEAEALLLMEFAEVGAPEVLAKLVRAVGEHLPIDRRLQASVPVSPLVGEKQKEEVRV
;
A
#
# COMPACT_ATOMS: atom_id res chain seq x y z
N MET A 1 -11.27 -5.95 6.78
CA MET A 1 -11.68 -4.59 7.14
C MET A 1 -10.42 -3.80 7.39
N LEU A 2 -10.21 -2.74 6.60
CA LEU A 2 -9.04 -1.87 6.75
C LEU A 2 -9.13 -1.14 8.09
N LYS A 3 -8.03 -1.10 8.84
CA LYS A 3 -7.96 -0.44 10.15
C LYS A 3 -7.18 0.87 10.01
N PRO A 4 -7.83 2.04 10.07
CA PRO A 4 -7.14 3.33 10.00
C PRO A 4 -6.09 3.47 11.12
N ARG A 5 -4.92 4.04 10.81
CA ARG A 5 -3.86 4.30 11.80
C ARG A 5 -3.88 5.73 12.33
N LYS A 6 -4.56 6.65 11.63
CA LYS A 6 -4.74 8.05 12.05
C LYS A 6 -3.38 8.76 12.21
N ARG A 7 -2.55 8.69 11.17
CA ARG A 7 -1.26 9.39 11.06
C ARG A 7 -1.24 10.29 9.82
N PRO A 8 -2.03 11.38 9.81
CA PRO A 8 -2.29 12.15 8.60
C PRO A 8 -1.01 12.74 7.97
N GLU A 9 -0.01 13.13 8.78
CA GLU A 9 1.27 13.66 8.29
C GLU A 9 2.10 12.58 7.60
N VAL A 10 2.12 11.36 8.14
CA VAL A 10 2.84 10.22 7.54
C VAL A 10 2.18 9.83 6.21
N VAL A 11 0.85 9.75 6.18
CA VAL A 11 0.05 9.45 4.99
C VAL A 11 0.28 10.50 3.90
N LYS A 12 0.31 11.79 4.25
CA LYS A 12 0.66 12.89 3.33
C LYS A 12 2.03 12.72 2.70
N ARG A 13 3.07 12.47 3.50
CA ARG A 13 4.44 12.27 2.99
C ARG A 13 4.54 11.05 2.07
N ILE A 14 3.86 9.95 2.43
CA ILE A 14 3.85 8.75 1.58
C ILE A 14 3.17 9.05 0.25
N ALA A 15 2.04 9.78 0.25
CA ALA A 15 1.36 10.17 -0.97
C ALA A 15 2.23 11.07 -1.86
N GLU A 16 2.91 12.07 -1.29
CA GLU A 16 3.88 12.92 -2.02
C GLU A 16 4.95 12.05 -2.71
N VAL A 17 5.56 11.13 -1.97
CA VAL A 17 6.57 10.21 -2.52
C VAL A 17 5.99 9.28 -3.58
N TYR A 18 4.75 8.82 -3.43
CA TYR A 18 4.11 7.93 -4.41
C TYR A 18 3.91 8.66 -5.75
N LEU A 19 3.55 9.94 -5.72
CA LEU A 19 3.38 10.75 -6.93
C LEU A 19 4.72 10.98 -7.67
N GLU A 20 5.84 11.07 -6.94
CA GLU A 20 7.16 11.25 -7.53
C GLU A 20 7.81 9.91 -7.96
N ASN A 21 7.62 8.87 -7.15
CA ASN A 21 8.23 7.56 -7.33
C ASN A 21 7.27 6.46 -6.82
N PRO A 22 6.42 5.89 -7.71
CA PRO A 22 5.44 4.88 -7.35
C PRO A 22 6.03 3.63 -6.69
N PHE A 23 7.23 3.20 -7.09
CA PHE A 23 7.89 2.03 -6.51
C PHE A 23 8.25 2.27 -5.03
N LEU A 24 8.85 3.42 -4.74
CA LEU A 24 9.18 3.78 -3.37
C LEU A 24 7.90 4.04 -2.57
N GLY A 25 6.94 4.78 -3.13
CA GLY A 25 5.64 5.04 -2.50
C GLY A 25 4.91 3.75 -2.11
N LYS A 26 4.92 2.74 -2.98
CA LYS A 26 4.34 1.42 -2.70
C LYS A 26 5.06 0.71 -1.55
N ALA A 27 6.39 0.72 -1.54
CA ALA A 27 7.17 0.16 -0.42
C ALA A 27 6.85 0.87 0.91
N LEU A 28 6.68 2.19 0.88
CA LEU A 28 6.30 2.97 2.06
C LEU A 28 4.85 2.70 2.50
N ALA A 29 3.90 2.54 1.57
CA ALA A 29 2.52 2.16 1.87
C ALA A 29 2.47 0.80 2.59
N LEU A 30 3.26 -0.17 2.12
CA LEU A 30 3.42 -1.46 2.78
C LEU A 30 4.01 -1.31 4.18
N GLY A 31 5.06 -0.50 4.30
CA GLY A 31 5.67 -0.16 5.60
C GLY A 31 4.66 0.46 6.56
N TYR A 32 3.85 1.41 6.10
CA TYR A 32 2.82 2.06 6.90
C TYR A 32 1.78 1.07 7.44
N LYS A 33 1.27 0.20 6.56
CA LYS A 33 0.31 -0.83 6.96
C LYS A 33 0.85 -1.73 8.08
N VAL A 34 2.12 -2.15 7.97
CA VAL A 34 2.72 -3.20 8.82
C VAL A 34 3.38 -2.62 10.07
N LEU A 35 4.12 -1.54 9.95
CA LEU A 35 5.03 -1.02 10.99
C LEU A 35 4.37 -0.03 11.92
N THR A 36 3.40 0.75 11.43
CA THR A 36 2.63 1.71 12.26
C THR A 36 1.70 0.98 13.22
N ASP A 37 1.09 -0.14 12.80
CA ASP A 37 0.18 -0.94 13.65
C ASP A 37 0.89 -1.53 14.88
N ARG A 38 2.15 -1.93 14.70
CA ARG A 38 2.96 -2.54 15.75
C ARG A 38 3.78 -1.54 16.56
N ARG A 39 3.55 -0.22 16.37
CA ARG A 39 4.30 0.85 17.04
C ARG A 39 5.82 0.70 16.87
N TYR A 40 6.29 0.51 15.63
CA TYR A 40 7.71 0.65 15.32
C TYR A 40 8.01 2.14 15.03
N PRO A 41 8.41 2.94 16.04
CA PRO A 41 8.51 4.40 15.90
C PRO A 41 9.55 4.84 14.87
N ARG A 42 10.54 3.97 14.59
CA ARG A 42 11.59 4.23 13.62
C ARG A 42 11.04 4.48 12.22
N PHE A 43 10.00 3.76 11.79
CA PHE A 43 9.44 3.96 10.45
C PHE A 43 8.83 5.36 10.31
N GLU A 44 7.94 5.75 11.22
CA GLU A 44 7.32 7.07 11.21
C GLU A 44 8.36 8.19 11.32
N SER A 45 9.38 8.03 12.18
CA SER A 45 10.48 8.99 12.30
C SER A 45 11.25 9.18 10.99
N LEU A 46 11.55 8.11 10.26
CA LEU A 46 12.25 8.19 8.98
C LEU A 46 11.39 8.92 7.92
N ILE A 47 10.08 8.64 7.86
CA ILE A 47 9.14 9.34 6.96
C ILE A 47 9.11 10.83 7.28
N LEU A 48 8.92 11.19 8.55
CA LEU A 48 8.79 12.59 8.96
C LEU A 48 10.10 13.38 8.79
N SER A 49 11.24 12.69 8.80
CA SER A 49 12.56 13.28 8.56
C SER A 49 12.96 13.31 7.07
N GLY A 50 12.08 12.89 6.16
CA GLY A 50 12.35 12.85 4.71
C GLY A 50 13.32 11.74 4.26
N ARG A 51 13.67 10.79 5.14
CA ARG A 51 14.59 9.68 4.84
C ARG A 51 13.85 8.51 4.18
N TYR A 52 13.22 8.79 3.04
CA TYR A 52 12.29 7.86 2.38
C TYR A 52 12.94 6.57 1.89
N GLY A 53 14.15 6.64 1.32
CA GLY A 53 14.88 5.45 0.88
C GLY A 53 15.14 4.46 2.03
N GLU A 54 15.55 4.97 3.19
CA GLU A 54 15.78 4.16 4.38
C GLU A 54 14.47 3.60 4.96
N ALA A 55 13.40 4.40 4.95
CA ALA A 55 12.07 3.94 5.35
C ALA A 55 11.59 2.82 4.42
N GLY A 56 11.83 2.92 3.11
CA GLY A 56 11.48 1.91 2.11
C GLY A 56 12.27 0.62 2.28
N VAL A 57 13.59 0.69 2.46
CA VAL A 57 14.42 -0.48 2.77
C VAL A 57 13.98 -1.13 4.07
N TYR A 58 13.71 -0.34 5.12
CA TYR A 58 13.21 -0.85 6.39
C TYR A 58 11.86 -1.54 6.23
N ALA A 59 10.92 -0.94 5.48
CA ALA A 59 9.63 -1.53 5.16
C ALA A 59 9.76 -2.89 4.45
N LEU A 60 10.59 -2.97 3.41
CA LEU A 60 10.79 -4.20 2.64
C LEU A 60 11.51 -5.29 3.45
N ALA A 61 12.55 -4.92 4.20
CA ALA A 61 13.27 -5.85 5.06
C ALA A 61 12.35 -6.46 6.12
N MET A 62 11.49 -5.63 6.72
CA MET A 62 10.50 -6.11 7.69
C MET A 62 9.41 -6.92 7.01
N ALA A 63 8.85 -6.49 5.88
CA ALA A 63 7.82 -7.25 5.17
C ALA A 63 8.26 -8.66 4.76
N LYS A 64 9.55 -8.86 4.47
CA LYS A 64 10.15 -10.16 4.13
C LYS A 64 10.62 -10.97 5.34
N SER A 65 10.51 -10.44 6.56
CA SER A 65 10.96 -11.13 7.77
C SER A 65 9.99 -12.24 8.17
N PRO A 66 10.45 -13.46 8.51
CA PRO A 66 9.59 -14.53 9.02
C PRO A 66 8.77 -14.18 10.26
N ALA A 67 9.27 -13.27 11.09
CA ALA A 67 8.52 -12.74 12.25
C ALA A 67 7.32 -11.87 11.84
N VAL A 68 7.33 -11.38 10.60
CA VAL A 68 6.38 -10.44 10.01
C VAL A 68 5.56 -11.08 8.88
N LEU A 69 5.95 -12.26 8.35
CA LEU A 69 5.18 -13.10 7.40
C LEU A 69 3.74 -13.42 7.86
N LYS A 70 3.38 -13.11 9.11
CA LYS A 70 1.99 -13.11 9.58
C LYS A 70 1.15 -11.94 9.04
N PHE A 71 1.75 -10.93 8.41
CA PHE A 71 1.08 -9.79 7.79
C PHE A 71 1.24 -9.80 6.28
N GLY A 72 0.52 -10.69 5.61
CA GLY A 72 0.46 -10.70 4.16
C GLY A 72 -0.02 -9.35 3.63
N ASN A 73 0.52 -8.92 2.49
CA ASN A 73 -0.13 -7.90 1.68
C ASN A 73 -1.19 -8.59 0.82
N TRP A 74 -2.43 -8.52 1.27
CA TRP A 74 -3.50 -9.27 0.63
C TRP A 74 -4.05 -8.52 -0.57
N GLY A 75 -4.42 -9.28 -1.59
CA GLY A 75 -5.30 -8.79 -2.63
C GLY A 75 -6.71 -8.47 -2.07
N PRO A 76 -7.57 -7.90 -2.93
CA PRO A 76 -8.90 -7.49 -2.52
C PRO A 76 -9.77 -8.69 -2.10
N PRO A 77 -10.59 -8.54 -1.04
CA PRO A 77 -11.53 -9.57 -0.63
C PRO A 77 -12.64 -9.77 -1.68
N LYS A 78 -13.43 -10.84 -1.56
CA LYS A 78 -14.60 -11.06 -2.43
C LYS A 78 -15.57 -9.87 -2.32
N GLY A 79 -15.76 -9.14 -3.42
CA GLY A 79 -16.55 -7.89 -3.47
C GLY A 79 -15.74 -6.59 -3.28
N GLY A 80 -14.42 -6.69 -3.13
CA GLY A 80 -13.49 -5.56 -3.05
C GLY A 80 -13.45 -4.86 -1.68
N PHE A 81 -12.54 -3.89 -1.55
CA PHE A 81 -12.41 -3.03 -0.37
C PHE A 81 -13.56 -2.02 -0.32
N ARG A 82 -14.60 -2.30 0.46
CA ARG A 82 -15.78 -1.43 0.58
C ARG A 82 -15.41 -0.03 1.05
N GLU A 83 -14.36 0.07 1.87
CA GLU A 83 -13.84 1.31 2.43
C GLU A 83 -13.36 2.31 1.36
N LEU A 84 -13.01 1.84 0.15
CA LEU A 84 -12.67 2.71 -0.98
C LEU A 84 -13.88 3.45 -1.57
N SER A 85 -15.12 3.16 -1.15
CA SER A 85 -16.28 3.99 -1.52
C SER A 85 -16.10 5.43 -1.05
N LYS A 86 -15.51 5.65 0.13
CA LYS A 86 -15.21 6.97 0.67
C LYS A 86 -14.23 7.77 -0.21
N VAL A 87 -13.33 7.07 -0.88
CA VAL A 87 -12.40 7.70 -1.84
C VAL A 87 -13.17 8.21 -3.05
N ALA A 88 -14.07 7.40 -3.60
CA ALA A 88 -14.95 7.85 -4.70
C ALA A 88 -15.86 9.00 -4.25
N GLU A 89 -16.48 8.92 -3.09
CA GLU A 89 -17.31 9.99 -2.50
C GLU A 89 -16.55 11.31 -2.37
N ALA A 90 -15.29 11.26 -1.92
CA ALA A 90 -14.42 12.44 -1.81
C ALA A 90 -14.04 13.05 -3.17
N LEU A 91 -14.03 12.24 -4.24
CA LEU A 91 -13.69 12.67 -5.59
C LEU A 91 -14.90 13.18 -6.40
N VAL A 92 -16.12 12.76 -6.08
CA VAL A 92 -17.34 13.16 -6.82
C VAL A 92 -17.46 14.69 -6.96
N PRO A 93 -17.27 15.51 -5.92
CA PRO A 93 -17.37 16.97 -6.03
C PRO A 93 -16.33 17.61 -6.96
N GLN A 94 -15.21 16.93 -7.22
CA GLN A 94 -14.13 17.44 -8.07
C GLN A 94 -14.43 17.29 -9.57
N GLY A 95 -15.42 16.46 -9.94
CA GLY A 95 -15.78 16.22 -11.35
C GLY A 95 -14.68 15.52 -12.16
N ASP A 96 -13.65 14.98 -11.51
CA ASP A 96 -12.57 14.25 -12.18
C ASP A 96 -13.00 12.81 -12.50
N ILE A 97 -13.55 12.62 -13.70
CA ILE A 97 -14.04 11.32 -14.18
C ILE A 97 -12.93 10.26 -14.19
N GLY A 98 -11.73 10.61 -14.66
CA GLY A 98 -10.61 9.67 -14.74
C GLY A 98 -10.16 9.17 -13.37
N ALA A 99 -10.13 10.05 -12.36
CA ALA A 99 -9.85 9.64 -10.99
C ALA A 99 -10.98 8.78 -10.40
N LEU A 100 -12.24 9.09 -10.71
CA LEU A 100 -13.40 8.29 -10.27
C LEU A 100 -13.38 6.87 -10.85
N GLU A 101 -13.09 6.72 -12.14
CA GLU A 101 -12.94 5.42 -12.79
C GLU A 101 -11.87 4.57 -12.10
N TRP A 102 -10.72 5.18 -11.81
CA TRP A 102 -9.66 4.51 -11.07
C TRP A 102 -10.08 4.16 -9.64
N ALA A 103 -10.75 5.05 -8.91
CA ALA A 103 -11.22 4.77 -7.55
C ALA A 103 -12.17 3.56 -7.52
N VAL A 104 -13.09 3.46 -8.48
CA VAL A 104 -14.01 2.32 -8.62
C VAL A 104 -13.25 1.04 -8.95
N ARG A 105 -12.29 1.11 -9.87
CA ARG A 105 -11.49 -0.05 -10.29
C ARG A 105 -10.59 -0.57 -9.17
N LEU A 106 -9.93 0.33 -8.45
CA LEU A 106 -9.02 0.02 -7.35
C LEU A 106 -9.71 -0.72 -6.20
N LYS A 107 -11.03 -0.54 -6.02
CA LYS A 107 -11.84 -1.35 -5.10
C LYS A 107 -11.58 -2.85 -5.23
N THR A 108 -11.40 -3.35 -6.44
CA THR A 108 -11.22 -4.76 -6.77
C THR A 108 -9.82 -5.08 -7.30
N GLU A 109 -8.92 -4.12 -7.33
CA GLU A 109 -7.61 -4.28 -7.97
C GLU A 109 -6.41 -3.84 -7.13
N ALA A 110 -6.61 -2.90 -6.19
CA ALA A 110 -5.57 -2.46 -5.27
C ALA A 110 -5.19 -3.57 -4.30
N ASP A 111 -3.96 -3.52 -3.79
CA ASP A 111 -3.59 -4.30 -2.62
C ASP A 111 -4.05 -3.62 -1.31
N GLU A 112 -4.01 -4.35 -0.20
CA GLU A 112 -4.46 -3.84 1.10
C GLU A 112 -3.69 -2.59 1.56
N ALA A 113 -2.39 -2.48 1.26
CA ALA A 113 -1.58 -1.34 1.66
C ALA A 113 -1.95 -0.07 0.88
N GLU A 114 -2.16 -0.20 -0.42
CA GLU A 114 -2.63 0.88 -1.29
C GLU A 114 -4.06 1.30 -0.91
N ALA A 115 -4.94 0.34 -0.67
CA ALA A 115 -6.31 0.63 -0.24
C ALA A 115 -6.33 1.37 1.11
N LEU A 116 -5.48 0.96 2.06
CA LEU A 116 -5.31 1.66 3.33
C LEU A 116 -4.81 3.10 3.13
N LEU A 117 -3.78 3.28 2.30
CA LEU A 117 -3.20 4.60 2.00
C LEU A 117 -4.26 5.53 1.41
N LEU A 118 -5.00 5.09 0.38
CA LEU A 118 -6.02 5.89 -0.30
C LEU A 118 -7.18 6.25 0.64
N MET A 119 -7.65 5.27 1.42
CA MET A 119 -8.72 5.50 2.40
C MET A 119 -8.29 6.52 3.46
N GLU A 120 -7.09 6.39 4.03
CA GLU A 120 -6.62 7.35 5.03
C GLU A 120 -6.32 8.72 4.42
N PHE A 121 -5.78 8.80 3.21
CA PHE A 121 -5.53 10.09 2.55
C PHE A 121 -6.84 10.83 2.25
N ALA A 122 -7.92 10.11 1.91
CA ALA A 122 -9.23 10.72 1.72
C ALA A 122 -9.75 11.41 2.99
N GLU A 123 -9.42 10.91 4.18
CA GLU A 123 -9.79 11.53 5.46
C GLU A 123 -8.95 12.80 5.79
N VAL A 124 -7.84 13.02 5.10
CA VAL A 124 -6.95 14.18 5.34
C VAL A 124 -7.47 15.49 4.70
N GLY A 125 -8.35 15.41 3.70
CA GLY A 125 -8.99 16.57 3.09
C GLY A 125 -8.13 17.32 2.06
N ALA A 126 -7.61 16.61 1.06
CA ALA A 126 -6.95 17.20 -0.12
C ALA A 126 -7.41 16.52 -1.41
N PRO A 127 -8.63 16.79 -1.91
CA PRO A 127 -9.25 16.02 -2.99
C PRO A 127 -8.50 16.08 -4.32
N GLU A 128 -7.83 17.19 -4.64
CA GLU A 128 -7.05 17.35 -5.88
C GLU A 128 -5.79 16.46 -5.85
N VAL A 129 -5.17 16.33 -4.67
CA VAL A 129 -4.03 15.44 -4.46
C VAL A 129 -4.49 13.99 -4.42
N LEU A 130 -5.65 13.72 -3.81
CA LEU A 130 -6.26 12.40 -3.81
C LEU A 130 -6.55 11.92 -5.24
N ALA A 131 -7.05 12.79 -6.12
CA ALA A 131 -7.31 12.48 -7.53
C ALA A 131 -6.02 12.07 -8.25
N LYS A 132 -4.94 12.84 -8.08
CA LYS A 132 -3.61 12.51 -8.62
C LYS A 132 -3.09 11.19 -8.07
N LEU A 133 -3.24 10.96 -6.76
CA LEU A 133 -2.76 9.75 -6.10
C LEU A 133 -3.51 8.51 -6.61
N VAL A 134 -4.84 8.59 -6.70
CA VAL A 134 -5.69 7.52 -7.22
C VAL A 134 -5.29 7.14 -8.64
N ARG A 135 -5.05 8.12 -9.52
CA ARG A 135 -4.55 7.89 -10.88
C ARG A 135 -3.17 7.23 -10.86
N ALA A 136 -2.24 7.75 -10.07
CA ALA A 136 -0.88 7.22 -9.99
C ALA A 136 -0.86 5.75 -9.52
N VAL A 137 -1.66 5.40 -8.52
CA VAL A 137 -1.83 4.01 -8.07
C VAL A 137 -2.43 3.16 -9.19
N GLY A 138 -3.49 3.63 -9.83
CA GLY A 138 -4.17 2.94 -10.93
C GLY A 138 -3.25 2.66 -12.13
N GLU A 139 -2.51 3.66 -12.58
CA GLU A 139 -1.55 3.58 -13.68
C GLU A 139 -0.35 2.69 -13.34
N HIS A 140 0.00 2.57 -12.06
CA HIS A 140 1.08 1.70 -11.61
C HIS A 140 0.71 0.22 -11.57
N LEU A 141 -0.59 -0.12 -11.40
CA LEU A 141 -1.07 -1.51 -11.28
C LEU A 141 -0.56 -2.48 -12.36
N PRO A 142 -0.56 -2.15 -13.67
CA PRO A 142 -0.11 -3.09 -14.70
C PRO A 142 1.36 -3.47 -14.54
N ILE A 143 2.21 -2.51 -14.18
CA ILE A 143 3.64 -2.71 -13.96
C ILE A 143 3.86 -3.54 -12.70
N ASP A 144 3.16 -3.19 -11.61
CA ASP A 144 3.24 -3.92 -10.35
C ASP A 144 2.88 -5.42 -10.51
N ARG A 145 1.80 -5.70 -11.25
CA ARG A 145 1.37 -7.09 -11.57
C ARG A 145 2.40 -7.83 -12.40
N ARG A 146 2.97 -7.18 -13.42
CA ARG A 146 4.01 -7.77 -14.26
C ARG A 146 5.24 -8.15 -13.44
N LEU A 147 5.59 -7.33 -12.46
CA LEU A 147 6.76 -7.53 -11.61
C LEU A 147 6.48 -8.43 -10.38
N GLN A 148 5.23 -8.81 -10.15
CA GLN A 148 4.80 -9.56 -8.98
C GLN A 148 5.25 -8.92 -7.65
N ALA A 149 5.46 -7.61 -7.61
CA ALA A 149 6.05 -6.96 -6.43
C ALA A 149 5.12 -7.00 -5.19
N SER A 150 3.82 -7.20 -5.42
CA SER A 150 2.78 -7.41 -4.40
C SER A 150 2.59 -8.87 -3.97
N VAL A 151 3.19 -9.84 -4.67
CA VAL A 151 3.01 -11.26 -4.35
C VAL A 151 3.92 -11.61 -3.17
N PRO A 152 3.40 -12.17 -2.07
CA PRO A 152 4.22 -12.71 -1.01
C PRO A 152 5.12 -13.80 -1.57
N VAL A 153 6.42 -13.53 -1.69
CA VAL A 153 7.40 -14.56 -2.06
C VAL A 153 7.67 -15.37 -0.79
N SER A 154 7.43 -16.69 -0.85
CA SER A 154 7.84 -17.60 0.21
C SER A 154 9.34 -17.40 0.50
N PRO A 155 9.76 -17.33 1.78
CA PRO A 155 11.18 -17.25 2.09
C PRO A 155 11.91 -18.44 1.44
N LEU A 156 12.98 -18.17 0.69
CA LEU A 156 13.79 -19.16 -0.05
C LEU A 156 14.43 -20.25 0.85
N VAL A 157 14.26 -20.17 2.16
CA VAL A 157 14.71 -21.17 3.12
C VAL A 157 13.55 -22.14 3.39
N GLY A 158 13.39 -23.15 2.53
CA GLY A 158 12.44 -24.24 2.81
C GLY A 158 12.06 -25.17 1.65
N GLU A 159 12.21 -24.75 0.39
CA GLU A 159 11.69 -25.55 -0.74
C GLU A 159 12.62 -26.67 -1.25
N LYS A 160 13.75 -26.94 -0.58
CA LYS A 160 14.70 -28.01 -0.99
C LYS A 160 14.66 -29.31 -0.18
N GLN A 161 13.55 -29.67 0.47
CA GLN A 161 13.44 -30.98 1.15
C GLN A 161 12.06 -31.65 0.99
N LYS A 162 11.48 -31.65 -0.21
CA LYS A 162 10.33 -32.52 -0.52
C LYS A 162 10.43 -33.30 -1.81
N GLU A 163 11.65 -33.55 -2.29
CA GLU A 163 11.90 -34.62 -3.24
C GLU A 163 12.77 -35.69 -2.55
N GLU A 164 12.27 -36.92 -2.60
CA GLU A 164 12.90 -38.18 -2.19
C GLU A 164 12.97 -38.55 -0.70
N VAL A 165 11.84 -39.01 -0.16
CA VAL A 165 11.84 -40.30 0.57
C VAL A 165 10.57 -41.06 0.17
N ARG A 166 10.67 -41.91 -0.86
CA ARG A 166 9.79 -43.07 -0.97
C ARG A 166 10.50 -44.21 -0.23
N VAL A 167 9.90 -44.65 0.88
CA VAL A 167 10.22 -45.92 1.53
C VAL A 167 9.67 -47.06 0.68
#